data_AF-A0A951FGF1-F1
#
_entry.id   AF-A0A951FGF1-F1
#
_cell.length_a   1.000
_cell.length_b   1.000
_cell.length_c   1.000
_cell.angle_alpha   90.00
_cell.angle_beta   90.00
_cell.angle_gamma   90.00
#
_symmetry.space_group_name_H-M   'P 1'
#
loop_
_entity.id
_entity.type
_entity.pdbx_description
1 polymer ?
#
loop_
_entity_poly.entity_id
_entity_poly.type
_entity_poly.pdbx_seq_one_letter_code
_entity_poly.pdbx_strand_id
1 'polypeptide(L)'
;RLPLGGREVLNLAPEDLLLMLCVHGANHCWERLAWICDLAELIRARSDLDWQRLLDEARRSGGERMLLLGLLLARDLLGAALPELITRRIAQDAALPRLLVATADGLFRPATQPLTASERARFHLRSRERWRDRWQYCLYLLISPTEEDWTLQPLPAALSFLYVLSRPLKLLGRYGMRPLKDLIGRQD
;
A
#
# COMPACT_ATOMS: atom_id res chain seq x y z
N ARG A 1 12.98 19.89 -11.36
CA ARG A 1 14.30 19.34 -11.77
C ARG A 1 15.13 19.13 -10.53
N LEU A 2 16.06 18.18 -10.54
CA LEU A 2 16.91 17.83 -9.40
C LEU A 2 18.38 17.82 -9.87
N PRO A 3 19.30 18.49 -9.16
CA PRO A 3 20.73 18.40 -9.46
C PRO A 3 21.28 17.03 -9.02
N LEU A 4 21.85 16.28 -9.95
CA LEU A 4 22.54 15.01 -9.70
C LEU A 4 23.82 14.94 -10.53
N GLY A 5 24.96 14.73 -9.87
CA GLY A 5 26.26 14.60 -10.56
C GLY A 5 26.63 15.80 -11.44
N GLY A 6 26.27 17.02 -11.01
CA GLY A 6 26.50 18.26 -11.78
C GLY A 6 25.55 18.47 -12.97
N ARG A 7 24.49 17.66 -13.11
CA ARG A 7 23.47 17.82 -14.16
C ARG A 7 22.09 17.97 -13.56
N GLU A 8 21.25 18.75 -14.24
CA GLU A 8 19.83 18.85 -13.92
C GLU A 8 19.06 17.71 -14.59
N VAL A 9 18.37 16.89 -13.79
CA VAL A 9 17.48 15.83 -14.29
C VAL A 9 16.02 16.17 -14.03
N LEU A 10 15.13 15.63 -14.87
CA LEU A 10 13.70 15.67 -14.59
C LEU A 10 13.39 14.80 -13.38
N ASN A 11 12.51 15.30 -12.52
CA ASN A 11 11.98 14.59 -11.37
C ASN A 11 10.49 14.90 -11.27
N LEU A 12 9.76 14.05 -10.56
CA LEU A 12 8.35 14.29 -10.23
C LEU A 12 8.19 15.63 -9.52
N ALA A 13 7.01 16.23 -9.68
CA ALA A 13 6.60 17.31 -8.82
C ALA A 13 6.57 16.81 -7.36
N PRO A 14 6.76 17.69 -6.37
CA PRO A 14 6.90 17.30 -4.97
C PRO A 14 5.67 16.56 -4.45
N GLU A 15 4.49 17.02 -4.81
CA GLU A 15 3.21 16.41 -4.43
C GLU A 15 3.07 15.03 -5.07
N ASP A 16 3.41 14.90 -6.35
CA ASP A 16 3.35 13.64 -7.09
C ASP A 16 4.35 12.61 -6.50
N LEU A 17 5.56 13.05 -6.16
CA LEU A 17 6.57 12.23 -5.50
C LEU A 17 6.09 11.77 -4.13
N LEU A 18 5.53 12.68 -3.32
CA LEU A 18 5.06 12.36 -1.98
C LEU A 18 3.90 11.36 -2.02
N LEU A 19 2.95 11.54 -2.94
CA LEU A 19 1.85 10.59 -3.15
C LEU A 19 2.38 9.23 -3.63
N MET A 20 3.32 9.22 -4.59
CA MET A 20 3.94 8.00 -5.09
C MET A 20 4.66 7.22 -3.97
N LEU A 21 5.43 7.91 -3.12
CA LEU A 21 6.09 7.29 -1.97
C LEU A 21 5.08 6.67 -0.99
N CYS A 22 3.94 7.33 -0.76
CA CYS A 22 2.87 6.78 0.08
C CYS A 22 2.25 5.51 -0.52
N VAL A 23 1.99 5.49 -1.82
CA VAL A 23 1.49 4.31 -2.52
C VAL A 23 2.52 3.19 -2.52
N HIS A 24 3.80 3.50 -2.73
CA HIS A 24 4.89 2.54 -2.69
C HIS A 24 5.03 1.91 -1.29
N GLY A 25 5.09 2.72 -0.24
CA GLY A 25 5.14 2.25 1.14
C GLY A 25 3.94 1.37 1.49
N ALA A 26 2.73 1.78 1.11
CA ALA A 26 1.52 0.96 1.30
C ALA A 26 1.55 -0.35 0.49
N ASN A 27 2.10 -0.36 -0.72
CA ASN A 27 2.25 -1.58 -1.51
C ASN A 27 3.13 -2.63 -0.80
N HIS A 28 4.10 -2.17 -0.02
CA HIS A 28 4.99 -3.02 0.76
C HIS A 28 4.63 -3.08 2.26
N CYS A 29 3.41 -2.68 2.62
CA CYS A 29 2.92 -2.70 4.01
C CYS A 29 3.84 -1.94 5.00
N TRP A 30 4.60 -0.95 4.51
CA TRP A 30 5.55 -0.16 5.27
C TRP A 30 6.57 -0.99 6.07
N GLU A 31 7.00 -2.14 5.54
CA GLU A 31 7.94 -3.05 6.24
C GLU A 31 9.36 -2.48 6.44
N ARG A 32 9.66 -1.29 5.91
CA ARG A 32 10.97 -0.63 6.03
C ARG A 32 10.83 0.81 6.51
N LEU A 33 11.54 1.13 7.59
CA LEU A 33 11.57 2.49 8.18
C LEU A 33 12.11 3.52 7.17
N ALA A 34 13.02 3.11 6.29
CA ALA A 34 13.61 3.98 5.26
C ALA A 34 12.54 4.69 4.42
N TRP A 35 11.44 4.05 4.08
CA TRP A 35 10.36 4.70 3.30
C TRP A 35 9.63 5.79 4.09
N ILE A 36 9.54 5.64 5.41
CA ILE A 36 8.96 6.65 6.30
C ILE A 36 9.96 7.82 6.46
N CYS A 37 11.27 7.51 6.52
CA CYS A 37 12.33 8.53 6.48
C CYS A 37 12.26 9.35 5.19
N ASP A 38 12.15 8.70 4.03
CA ASP A 38 12.05 9.39 2.74
C ASP A 38 10.88 10.39 2.71
N LEU A 39 9.72 10.01 3.27
CA LEU A 39 8.58 10.91 3.43
C LEU A 39 8.88 12.08 4.37
N ALA A 40 9.40 11.79 5.56
CA ALA A 40 9.68 12.83 6.55
C ALA A 40 10.70 13.85 6.03
N GLU A 41 11.77 13.39 5.38
CA GLU A 41 12.77 14.28 4.79
C GLU A 41 12.20 15.07 3.60
N LEU A 42 11.35 14.46 2.76
CA LEU A 42 10.70 15.19 1.67
C LEU A 42 9.81 16.31 2.21
N ILE A 43 9.02 16.05 3.27
CA ILE A 43 8.18 17.06 3.92
C ILE A 43 9.04 18.19 4.49
N ARG A 44 10.15 17.87 5.18
CA ARG A 44 11.03 18.89 5.77
C ARG A 44 11.75 19.72 4.72
N ALA A 45 12.16 19.10 3.60
CA ALA A 45 12.85 19.77 2.52
C ALA A 45 11.94 20.69 1.69
N ARG A 46 10.61 20.47 1.72
CA ARG A 46 9.64 21.14 0.84
C ARG A 46 8.57 21.89 1.64
N SER A 47 8.85 23.16 1.92
CA SER A 47 7.88 24.08 2.53
C SER A 47 6.82 24.59 1.55
N ASP A 48 7.00 24.36 0.24
CA ASP A 48 6.17 24.82 -0.86
C ASP A 48 5.09 23.81 -1.31
N LEU A 49 4.89 22.73 -0.55
CA LEU A 49 3.90 21.70 -0.87
C LEU A 49 2.47 22.26 -0.93
N ASP A 50 1.80 22.06 -2.06
CA ASP A 50 0.35 22.30 -2.17
C ASP A 50 -0.42 21.10 -1.61
N TRP A 51 -0.70 21.15 -0.31
CA TRP A 51 -1.42 20.12 0.42
C TRP A 51 -2.85 19.89 -0.07
N GLN A 52 -3.51 20.93 -0.59
CA GLN A 52 -4.88 20.80 -1.10
C GLN A 52 -4.87 20.02 -2.40
N ARG A 53 -3.99 20.39 -3.34
CA ARG A 53 -3.79 19.66 -4.60
C ARG A 53 -3.41 18.21 -4.35
N LEU A 54 -2.49 17.96 -3.42
CA LEU A 54 -2.07 16.61 -3.04
C LEU A 54 -3.25 15.75 -2.53
N LEU A 55 -4.09 16.29 -1.65
CA LEU A 55 -5.29 15.60 -1.16
C LEU A 55 -6.28 15.32 -2.29
N ASP A 56 -6.50 16.29 -3.17
CA ASP A 56 -7.44 16.13 -4.28
C ASP A 56 -6.97 15.07 -5.27
N GLU A 57 -5.66 15.00 -5.56
CA GLU A 57 -5.10 13.95 -6.42
C GLU A 57 -5.16 12.56 -5.76
N ALA A 58 -4.84 12.48 -4.46
CA ALA A 58 -4.96 11.25 -3.70
C ALA A 58 -6.41 10.74 -3.67
N ARG A 59 -7.39 11.64 -3.51
CA ARG A 59 -8.82 11.30 -3.63
C ARG A 59 -9.18 10.82 -5.01
N ARG A 60 -8.78 11.54 -6.06
CA ARG A 60 -9.09 11.17 -7.45
C ARG A 60 -8.60 9.76 -7.75
N SER A 61 -7.36 9.46 -7.40
CA SER A 61 -6.74 8.15 -7.58
C SER A 61 -7.25 7.06 -6.64
N GLY A 62 -7.89 7.40 -5.51
CA GLY A 62 -8.34 6.41 -4.52
C GLY A 62 -7.21 5.94 -3.58
N GLY A 63 -6.19 6.78 -3.40
CA GLY A 63 -5.06 6.57 -2.51
C GLY A 63 -5.05 7.52 -1.31
N GLU A 64 -6.17 8.17 -0.97
CA GLU A 64 -6.20 9.14 0.13
C GLU A 64 -5.84 8.48 1.47
N ARG A 65 -6.36 7.29 1.77
CA ARG A 65 -6.00 6.63 3.03
C ARG A 65 -4.54 6.19 3.08
N MET A 66 -3.96 5.80 1.95
CA MET A 66 -2.53 5.46 1.86
C MET A 66 -1.65 6.68 2.12
N LEU A 67 -2.03 7.82 1.53
CA LEU A 67 -1.40 9.12 1.79
C LEU A 67 -1.47 9.48 3.26
N LEU A 68 -2.68 9.49 3.84
CA LEU A 68 -2.87 9.88 5.25
C LEU A 68 -2.12 8.96 6.21
N LEU A 69 -2.07 7.66 5.94
CA LEU A 69 -1.28 6.72 6.75
C LEU A 69 0.23 7.03 6.68
N GLY A 70 0.76 7.29 5.49
CA GLY A 70 2.17 7.64 5.31
C GLY A 70 2.54 8.93 6.04
N LEU A 71 1.72 9.97 5.90
CA LEU A 71 1.89 11.25 6.61
C LEU A 71 1.81 11.07 8.13
N LEU A 72 0.84 10.28 8.60
CA LEU A 72 0.67 9.95 10.01
C LEU A 72 1.90 9.24 10.59
N LEU A 73 2.44 8.25 9.87
CA LEU A 73 3.67 7.55 10.26
C LEU A 73 4.87 8.50 10.32
N ALA A 74 5.03 9.37 9.32
CA ALA A 74 6.11 10.35 9.29
C ALA A 74 6.02 11.35 10.46
N ARG A 75 4.80 11.77 10.83
CA ARG A 75 4.57 12.61 12.01
C ARG A 75 4.87 11.87 13.31
N ASP A 76 4.27 10.70 13.51
CA ASP A 76 4.27 10.03 14.81
C ASP A 76 5.62 9.36 15.13
N LEU A 77 6.35 8.87 14.11
CA LEU A 77 7.64 8.22 14.30
C LEU A 77 8.84 9.17 14.16
N LEU A 78 8.74 10.19 13.30
CA LEU A 78 9.87 11.04 12.93
C LEU A 78 9.60 12.54 13.17
N GLY A 79 8.45 12.92 13.71
CA GLY A 79 8.14 14.31 14.04
C GLY A 79 7.98 15.24 12.83
N ALA A 80 7.61 14.71 11.67
CA ALA A 80 7.33 15.56 10.50
C ALA A 80 6.18 16.54 10.79
N ALA A 81 6.38 17.82 10.49
CA ALA A 81 5.37 18.85 10.69
C ALA A 81 4.29 18.76 9.60
N LEU A 82 3.03 18.56 10.00
CA LEU A 82 1.89 18.51 9.10
C LEU A 82 0.98 19.72 9.33
N PRO A 83 0.43 20.34 8.27
CA PRO A 83 -0.51 21.43 8.42
C PRO A 83 -1.85 20.93 8.99
N GLU A 84 -2.59 21.84 9.62
CA GLU A 84 -3.88 21.57 10.25
C GLU A 84 -4.90 20.90 9.30
N LEU A 85 -4.86 21.24 8.00
CA LEU A 85 -5.67 20.61 6.96
C LEU A 85 -5.50 19.07 6.95
N ILE A 86 -4.25 18.60 7.03
CA ILE A 86 -3.92 17.18 7.03
C ILE A 86 -4.29 16.54 8.37
N THR A 87 -3.99 17.19 9.48
CA THR A 87 -4.34 16.71 10.83
C THR A 87 -5.85 16.46 10.97
N ARG A 88 -6.68 17.40 10.49
CA ARG A 88 -8.14 17.23 10.47
C ARG A 88 -8.57 16.06 9.60
N ARG A 89 -7.92 15.89 8.44
CA ARG A 89 -8.27 14.81 7.52
C ARG A 89 -7.92 13.43 8.09
N ILE A 90 -6.78 13.32 8.77
CA ILE A 90 -6.40 12.12 9.54
C ILE A 90 -7.47 11.80 10.60
N ALA A 91 -7.90 12.80 11.38
CA ALA A 91 -8.89 12.61 12.44
C ALA A 91 -10.26 12.14 11.93
N GLN A 92 -10.59 12.40 10.66
CA GLN A 92 -11.86 12.02 10.03
C GLN A 92 -11.87 10.59 9.47
N ASP A 93 -10.72 9.91 9.33
CA ASP A 93 -10.69 8.54 8.81
C ASP A 93 -10.70 7.51 9.94
N ALA A 94 -11.84 6.85 10.12
CA ALA A 94 -12.06 5.87 11.19
C ALA A 94 -11.21 4.58 11.05
N ALA A 95 -10.63 4.30 9.88
CA ALA A 95 -9.83 3.10 9.67
C ALA A 95 -8.33 3.33 9.97
N LEU A 96 -7.87 4.59 9.94
CA LEU A 96 -6.45 4.93 10.15
C LEU A 96 -5.88 4.47 11.49
N PRO A 97 -6.55 4.63 12.65
CA PRO A 97 -5.94 4.20 13.93
C PRO A 97 -5.59 2.71 13.94
N ARG A 98 -6.47 1.86 13.39
CA ARG A 98 -6.23 0.41 13.29
C ARG A 98 -5.13 0.08 12.28
N LEU A 99 -5.05 0.84 11.19
CA LEU A 99 -3.96 0.69 10.21
C LEU A 99 -2.63 1.11 10.81
N LEU A 100 -2.58 2.22 11.54
CA LEU A 100 -1.37 2.72 12.18
C LEU A 100 -0.78 1.66 13.12
N VAL A 101 -1.59 1.13 14.04
CA VAL A 101 -1.16 0.09 14.98
C VAL A 101 -0.65 -1.15 14.24
N ALA A 102 -1.44 -1.69 13.30
CA ALA A 102 -1.03 -2.88 12.55
C ALA A 102 0.25 -2.65 11.72
N THR A 103 0.47 -1.42 11.25
CA THR A 103 1.67 -1.05 10.49
C THR A 103 2.88 -0.93 11.39
N ALA A 104 2.74 -0.27 12.54
CA ALA A 104 3.82 -0.16 13.53
C ALA A 104 4.23 -1.54 14.06
N ASP A 105 3.26 -2.40 14.39
CA ASP A 105 3.52 -3.77 14.80
C ASP A 105 4.28 -4.55 13.73
N GLY A 106 3.92 -4.39 12.46
CA GLY A 106 4.61 -5.03 11.33
C GLY A 106 6.03 -4.50 11.11
N LEU A 107 6.22 -3.18 11.22
CA LEU A 107 7.51 -2.51 11.00
C LEU A 107 8.59 -2.94 12.00
N PHE A 108 8.20 -3.17 13.26
CA PHE A 108 9.13 -3.54 14.33
C PHE A 108 9.20 -5.06 14.60
N ARG A 109 8.58 -5.89 13.75
CA ARG A 109 8.73 -7.35 13.83
C ARG A 109 10.16 -7.79 13.46
N PRO A 110 10.67 -8.88 14.07
CA PRO A 110 11.91 -9.49 13.63
C PRO A 110 11.85 -9.90 12.16
N ALA A 111 12.96 -9.74 11.42
CA ALA A 111 13.03 -10.13 10.01
C ALA A 111 12.74 -11.62 9.75
N THR A 112 12.89 -12.46 10.77
CA THR A 112 12.55 -13.90 10.73
C THR A 112 11.03 -14.17 10.77
N GLN A 113 10.21 -13.16 11.05
CA GLN A 113 8.75 -13.27 11.14
C GLN A 113 8.06 -12.25 10.23
N PRO A 114 8.19 -12.39 8.89
CA PRO A 114 7.56 -11.48 7.95
C PRO A 114 6.03 -11.57 8.03
N LEU A 115 5.36 -10.50 7.58
CA LEU A 115 3.90 -10.49 7.46
C LEU A 115 3.42 -11.65 6.57
N THR A 116 2.45 -12.39 7.07
CA THR A 116 1.77 -13.46 6.34
C THR A 116 0.95 -12.89 5.17
N ALA A 117 0.63 -13.74 4.19
CA ALA A 117 -0.18 -13.33 3.04
C ALA A 117 -1.56 -12.77 3.43
N SER A 118 -2.17 -13.32 4.50
CA SER A 118 -3.46 -12.85 5.02
C SER A 118 -3.34 -11.49 5.72
N GLU A 119 -2.27 -11.25 6.48
CA GLU A 119 -1.99 -9.93 7.08
C GLU A 119 -1.78 -8.87 6.00
N ARG A 120 -0.98 -9.17 4.96
CA ARG A 120 -0.79 -8.27 3.82
C ARG A 120 -2.10 -7.99 3.09
N ALA A 121 -2.88 -9.04 2.78
CA ALA A 121 -4.18 -8.86 2.13
C ALA A 121 -5.14 -8.00 2.98
N ARG A 122 -5.17 -8.21 4.30
CA ARG A 122 -5.97 -7.42 5.23
C ARG A 122 -5.52 -5.96 5.26
N PHE A 123 -4.22 -5.71 5.29
CA PHE A 123 -3.65 -4.37 5.20
C PHE A 123 -4.11 -3.68 3.91
N HIS A 124 -3.92 -4.32 2.76
CA HIS A 124 -4.29 -3.79 1.45
C HIS A 124 -5.79 -3.51 1.29
N LEU A 125 -6.66 -4.34 1.87
CA LEU A 125 -8.10 -4.10 1.86
C LEU A 125 -8.49 -2.91 2.74
N ARG A 126 -7.88 -2.80 3.92
CA ARG A 126 -8.15 -1.71 4.88
C ARG A 126 -7.60 -0.37 4.38
N SER A 127 -6.44 -0.36 3.73
CA SER A 127 -5.81 0.84 3.19
C SER A 127 -6.54 1.44 1.97
N ARG A 128 -7.53 0.74 1.41
CA ARG A 128 -8.38 1.25 0.32
C ARG A 128 -9.70 1.83 0.87
N GLU A 129 -10.02 3.07 0.52
CA GLU A 129 -11.28 3.73 0.89
C GLU A 129 -12.50 3.25 0.10
N ARG A 130 -12.38 3.04 -1.21
CA ARG A 130 -13.51 2.75 -2.09
C ARG A 130 -13.80 1.25 -2.12
N TRP A 131 -15.09 0.91 -2.08
CA TRP A 131 -15.51 -0.48 -2.20
C TRP A 131 -15.06 -1.09 -3.54
N ARG A 132 -15.15 -0.35 -4.65
CA ARG A 132 -14.74 -0.83 -5.97
C ARG A 132 -13.26 -1.27 -6.01
N ASP A 133 -12.38 -0.51 -5.35
CA ASP A 133 -10.94 -0.79 -5.33
C ASP A 133 -10.64 -2.02 -4.46
N ARG A 134 -11.43 -2.24 -3.40
CA ARG A 134 -11.36 -3.47 -2.59
C ARG A 134 -11.79 -4.70 -3.39
N TRP A 135 -12.88 -4.58 -4.16
CA TRP A 135 -13.35 -5.66 -5.02
C TRP A 135 -12.36 -5.98 -6.14
N GLN A 136 -11.80 -4.95 -6.79
CA GLN A 136 -10.73 -5.12 -7.78
C GLN A 136 -9.51 -5.81 -7.16
N TYR A 137 -9.13 -5.46 -5.94
CA TYR A 137 -8.04 -6.12 -5.23
C TYR A 137 -8.36 -7.58 -4.91
N CYS A 138 -9.58 -7.90 -4.45
CA CYS A 138 -10.00 -9.29 -4.26
C CYS A 138 -9.96 -10.08 -5.57
N LEU A 139 -10.45 -9.49 -6.67
CA LEU A 139 -10.38 -10.11 -7.99
C LEU A 139 -8.93 -10.37 -8.40
N TYR A 140 -8.06 -9.37 -8.24
CA TYR A 140 -6.61 -9.49 -8.47
C TYR A 140 -6.00 -10.66 -7.67
N LEU A 141 -6.34 -10.80 -6.38
CA LEU A 141 -5.85 -11.91 -5.56
C LEU A 141 -6.31 -13.29 -6.06
N LEU A 142 -7.49 -13.35 -6.67
CA LEU A 142 -8.07 -14.58 -7.20
C LEU A 142 -7.49 -14.97 -8.55
N ILE A 143 -7.15 -14.00 -9.41
CA ILE A 143 -6.81 -14.26 -10.82
C ILE A 143 -5.33 -14.08 -11.14
N SER A 144 -4.58 -13.36 -10.32
CA SER A 144 -3.15 -13.11 -10.58
C SER A 144 -2.33 -14.33 -10.18
N PRO A 145 -1.58 -14.95 -11.11
CA PRO A 145 -0.72 -16.10 -10.81
C PRO A 145 0.37 -15.74 -9.77
N THR A 146 0.63 -16.61 -8.78
CA THR A 146 1.82 -16.48 -7.91
C THR A 146 3.08 -16.95 -8.64
N GLU A 147 4.26 -16.62 -8.11
CA GLU A 147 5.52 -17.28 -8.53
C GLU A 147 5.42 -18.82 -8.45
N GLU A 148 4.74 -19.37 -7.45
CA GLU A 148 4.44 -20.81 -7.34
C GLU A 148 3.51 -21.35 -8.45
N ASP A 149 2.75 -20.49 -9.14
CA ASP A 149 1.95 -20.89 -10.29
C ASP A 149 2.83 -21.01 -11.55
N TRP A 150 3.89 -20.21 -11.64
CA TRP A 150 4.87 -20.26 -12.73
C TRP A 150 5.84 -21.45 -12.63
N THR A 151 6.01 -22.03 -11.45
CA THR A 151 6.86 -23.22 -11.25
C THR A 151 6.18 -24.52 -11.68
N LEU A 152 4.85 -24.50 -11.88
CA LEU A 152 4.15 -25.60 -12.54
C LEU A 152 4.44 -25.55 -14.04
N GLN A 153 5.00 -26.66 -14.52
CA GLN A 153 5.41 -26.98 -15.89
C GLN A 153 4.91 -25.95 -16.94
N PRO A 154 5.82 -25.24 -17.65
CA PRO A 154 5.46 -24.11 -18.49
C PRO A 154 4.43 -24.53 -19.55
N LEU A 155 3.24 -23.93 -19.52
CA LEU A 155 2.24 -24.14 -20.56
C LEU A 155 2.78 -23.59 -21.90
N PRO A 156 2.42 -24.22 -23.04
CA PRO A 156 2.69 -23.65 -24.35
C PRO A 156 2.15 -22.22 -24.45
N ALA A 157 2.84 -21.33 -25.20
CA ALA A 157 2.49 -19.90 -25.28
C ALA A 157 1.01 -19.65 -25.61
N ALA A 158 0.39 -20.48 -26.45
CA ALA A 158 -1.02 -20.42 -26.82
C ALA A 158 -2.00 -20.67 -25.66
N LEU A 159 -1.56 -21.37 -24.60
CA LEU A 159 -2.35 -21.73 -23.42
C LEU A 159 -2.00 -20.90 -22.19
N SER A 160 -1.14 -19.88 -22.33
CA SER A 160 -0.72 -19.01 -21.23
C SER A 160 -1.89 -18.31 -20.52
N PHE A 161 -2.99 -18.04 -21.23
CA PHE A 161 -4.21 -17.48 -20.62
C PHE A 161 -4.85 -18.38 -19.56
N LEU A 162 -4.61 -19.70 -19.60
CA LEU A 162 -5.14 -20.65 -18.61
C LEU A 162 -4.45 -20.52 -17.25
N TYR A 163 -3.28 -19.86 -17.15
CA TYR A 163 -2.66 -19.56 -15.86
C TYR A 163 -3.55 -18.65 -14.99
N VAL A 164 -4.44 -17.86 -15.59
CA VAL A 164 -5.42 -17.07 -14.85
C VAL A 164 -6.41 -17.96 -14.07
N LEU A 165 -6.65 -19.18 -14.54
CA LEU A 165 -7.56 -20.15 -13.91
C LEU A 165 -6.85 -21.09 -12.92
N SER A 166 -5.51 -21.17 -12.94
CA SER A 166 -4.78 -22.05 -12.02
C SER A 166 -4.94 -21.61 -10.57
N ARG A 167 -4.93 -20.29 -10.32
CA ARG A 167 -5.07 -19.66 -9.02
C ARG A 167 -6.43 -19.93 -8.34
N PRO A 168 -7.60 -19.68 -8.95
CA PRO A 168 -8.88 -20.00 -8.32
C PRO A 168 -9.06 -21.51 -8.10
N LEU A 169 -8.59 -22.36 -9.02
CA LEU A 169 -8.64 -23.83 -8.86
C LEU A 169 -7.78 -24.30 -7.67
N LYS A 170 -6.57 -23.75 -7.50
CA LYS A 170 -5.71 -24.04 -6.34
C LYS A 170 -6.33 -23.55 -5.03
N LEU A 171 -6.91 -22.35 -5.02
CA LEU A 171 -7.58 -21.81 -3.83
C LEU A 171 -8.77 -22.69 -3.44
N LEU A 172 -9.58 -23.13 -4.42
CA LEU A 172 -10.66 -24.10 -4.21
C LEU A 172 -10.14 -25.44 -3.67
N GLY A 173 -9.01 -25.96 -4.17
CA GLY A 173 -8.40 -27.19 -3.67
C GLY A 173 -7.82 -27.07 -2.25
N ARG A 174 -7.22 -25.92 -1.92
CA ARG A 174 -6.55 -25.69 -0.63
C ARG A 174 -7.50 -25.31 0.50
N TYR A 175 -8.60 -24.61 0.19
CA TYR A 175 -9.53 -24.08 1.19
C TYR A 175 -10.98 -24.60 1.04
N GLY A 176 -11.31 -25.32 -0.03
CA GLY A 176 -12.68 -25.74 -0.35
C GLY A 176 -13.57 -24.56 -0.79
N MET A 177 -14.89 -24.71 -0.69
CA MET A 177 -15.87 -23.61 -0.87
C MET A 177 -15.94 -22.64 0.33
N ARG A 178 -14.95 -22.68 1.25
CA ARG A 178 -14.95 -21.80 2.41
C ARG A 178 -14.80 -20.34 1.95
N PRO A 179 -15.58 -19.41 2.51
CA PRO A 179 -15.63 -18.05 2.02
C PRO A 179 -14.26 -17.37 2.17
N LEU A 180 -13.95 -16.45 1.24
CA LEU A 180 -12.74 -15.61 1.24
C LEU A 180 -12.50 -14.87 2.59
N LYS A 181 -13.54 -14.79 3.44
CA LYS A 181 -13.48 -14.33 4.83
C LYS A 181 -12.43 -15.08 5.68
N ASP A 182 -12.19 -16.35 5.41
CA ASP A 182 -11.20 -17.15 6.15
C ASP A 182 -9.76 -16.80 5.74
N LEU A 183 -9.55 -16.36 4.49
CA LEU A 183 -8.26 -15.87 3.98
C LEU A 183 -7.93 -14.47 4.54
N ILE A 184 -8.96 -13.65 4.81
CA ILE A 184 -8.82 -12.28 5.32
C ILE A 184 -8.84 -12.23 6.86
N GLY A 185 -9.18 -13.34 7.52
CA GLY A 185 -9.26 -13.49 8.97
C GLY A 185 -10.43 -12.73 9.60
N ARG A 186 -11.12 -13.39 10.55
CA ARG A 186 -12.27 -12.90 11.31
C ARG A 186 -12.05 -11.48 11.84
N GLN A 187 -13.06 -10.63 11.65
CA GLN A 187 -13.22 -9.41 12.42
C GLN A 187 -13.82 -9.81 13.76
N ASP A 188 -13.03 -9.69 14.82
CA ASP A 188 -13.53 -9.44 16.17
C ASP A 188 -13.01 -8.04 16.58
#